data_AF-A0A965APP8-F1
#
_entry.id   AF-A0A965APP8-F1
#
_cell.length_a   1.000
_cell.length_b   1.000
_cell.length_c   1.000
_cell.angle_alpha   90.00
_cell.angle_beta   90.00
_cell.angle_gamma   90.00
#
_symmetry.space_group_name_H-M   'P 1'
#
loop_
_entity.id
_entity.type
_entity.pdbx_description
1 polymer ?
#
loop_
_entity_poly.entity_id
_entity_poly.type
_entity_poly.pdbx_seq_one_letter_code
_entity_poly.pdbx_strand_id
1 'polypeptide(L)'
;MRTFRDLAATPGLSPYTIELLANSLSDAYEVAGKLRLLPQVDKVVTAANLVPVEQEEKLAIVADLNIFYATLGTSDPVPVTEAERGAAFEVLRQTLQRAADRPLKELSDAARKLDARMEKLSDPEQRIAFEKDVFEFFAPQVERLKLALSARPVALNDLPPEVLGRYLAPSGRARVQVYPSENLEDPDALARFVVAVREISPGATDSPVEILEAGRAVVNSVVTAALISIVAVSAMVFVMMRSVRDTLLVLIPLILAALYTVAATVALGMPFNFANVIVLPLLMGLGVASGIHLVSRAREEHSGTVAFATSTPRAVTFSALTTIASFGSLAVSSHRGTASMGELLMLSIGLTLVCTLIVLPSLMQLWPARKSG
;
A
#
# COMPACT_ATOMS: atom_id res chain seq x y z
N MET A 1 5.36 0.95 7.47
CA MET A 1 4.62 1.56 6.33
C MET A 1 5.53 2.31 5.37
N ARG A 2 6.39 3.24 5.81
CA ARG A 2 7.25 4.03 4.89
C ARG A 2 8.16 3.17 4.01
N THR A 3 8.93 2.24 4.59
CA THR A 3 9.80 1.31 3.84
C THR A 3 9.05 0.47 2.81
N PHE A 4 7.83 0.03 3.14
CA PHE A 4 7.02 -0.77 2.22
C PHE A 4 6.57 0.06 1.00
N ARG A 5 6.16 1.32 1.22
CA ARG A 5 5.82 2.24 0.14
C ARG A 5 7.03 2.61 -0.71
N ASP A 6 8.18 2.83 -0.08
CA ASP A 6 9.42 3.13 -0.79
C ASP A 6 9.80 1.94 -1.71
N LEU A 7 9.62 0.70 -1.25
CA LEU A 7 9.81 -0.50 -2.08
C LEU A 7 8.78 -0.60 -3.21
N ALA A 8 7.49 -0.36 -2.93
CA ALA A 8 6.44 -0.39 -3.95
C ALA A 8 6.61 0.69 -5.03
N ALA A 9 7.17 1.84 -4.67
CA ALA A 9 7.47 2.93 -5.60
C ALA A 9 8.79 2.73 -6.36
N THR A 10 9.65 1.79 -5.95
CA THR A 10 10.94 1.55 -6.60
C THR A 10 10.81 0.43 -7.63
N PRO A 11 11.02 0.72 -8.94
CA PRO A 11 11.00 -0.30 -9.98
C PRO A 11 11.95 -1.45 -9.67
N GLY A 12 11.49 -2.67 -9.90
CA GLY A 12 12.26 -3.89 -9.64
C GLY A 12 12.43 -4.28 -8.16
N LEU A 13 11.96 -3.48 -7.21
CA LEU A 13 11.94 -3.81 -5.78
C LEU A 13 10.53 -3.88 -5.20
N SER A 14 9.52 -3.74 -6.06
CA SER A 14 8.12 -3.84 -5.65
C SER A 14 7.86 -5.15 -4.91
N PRO A 15 7.23 -5.10 -3.72
CA PRO A 15 6.81 -6.30 -3.01
C PRO A 15 5.61 -6.97 -3.69
N TYR A 16 4.99 -6.30 -4.66
CA TYR A 16 3.86 -6.81 -5.41
C TYR A 16 4.35 -7.54 -6.66
N THR A 17 4.42 -8.86 -6.60
CA THR A 17 4.78 -9.70 -7.74
C THR A 17 3.63 -10.60 -8.15
N ILE A 18 3.60 -10.98 -9.43
CA ILE A 18 2.74 -12.08 -9.91
C ILE A 18 3.60 -13.32 -10.05
N GLU A 19 3.07 -14.46 -9.62
CA GLU A 19 3.71 -15.75 -9.77
C GLU A 19 2.89 -16.66 -10.69
N LEU A 20 3.60 -17.46 -11.47
CA LEU A 20 3.01 -18.52 -12.28
C LEU A 20 3.91 -19.76 -12.28
N LEU A 21 3.28 -20.91 -12.52
CA LEU A 21 3.93 -22.22 -12.51
C LEU A 21 3.88 -22.83 -13.92
N ALA A 22 5.01 -22.77 -14.62
CA ALA A 22 5.23 -23.42 -15.90
C ALA A 22 5.39 -24.94 -15.73
N ASN A 23 5.18 -25.69 -16.81
CA ASN A 23 5.23 -27.15 -16.79
C ASN A 23 6.66 -27.69 -16.75
N SER A 24 7.63 -26.91 -17.23
CA SER A 24 9.05 -27.24 -17.23
C SER A 24 9.91 -25.99 -17.14
N LEU A 25 11.21 -26.17 -16.94
CA LEU A 25 12.17 -25.06 -17.01
C LEU A 25 12.18 -24.40 -18.40
N SER A 26 12.11 -25.20 -19.48
CA SER A 26 12.05 -24.67 -20.87
C SER A 26 10.80 -23.83 -21.11
N ASP A 27 9.65 -24.32 -20.65
CA ASP A 27 8.38 -23.59 -20.72
C ASP A 27 8.44 -22.28 -19.92
N ALA A 28 9.05 -22.31 -18.72
CA ALA A 28 9.30 -21.10 -17.94
C ALA A 28 10.14 -20.06 -18.70
N TYR A 29 11.16 -20.48 -19.45
CA TYR A 29 11.96 -19.57 -20.28
C TYR A 29 11.15 -18.92 -21.40
N GLU A 30 10.35 -19.72 -22.13
CA GLU A 30 9.52 -19.21 -23.22
C GLU A 30 8.46 -18.22 -22.71
N VAL A 31 7.75 -18.58 -21.64
CA VAL A 31 6.76 -17.70 -21.00
C VAL A 31 7.42 -16.43 -20.47
N ALA A 32 8.58 -16.54 -19.82
CA ALA A 32 9.32 -15.38 -19.35
C ALA A 32 9.76 -14.46 -20.51
N GLY A 33 10.15 -15.02 -21.65
CA GLY A 33 10.46 -14.26 -22.86
C GLY A 33 9.28 -13.42 -23.35
N LYS A 34 8.08 -14.01 -23.40
CA LYS A 34 6.85 -13.29 -23.78
C LYS A 34 6.49 -12.19 -22.78
N LEU A 35 6.59 -12.47 -21.48
CA LEU A 35 6.25 -11.52 -20.42
C LEU A 35 7.18 -10.30 -20.39
N ARG A 36 8.47 -10.48 -20.68
CA ARG A 36 9.45 -9.37 -20.76
C ARG A 36 9.13 -8.35 -21.86
N LEU A 37 8.31 -8.71 -22.85
CA LEU A 37 7.89 -7.80 -23.92
C LEU A 37 6.74 -6.88 -23.50
N LEU A 38 6.08 -7.16 -22.37
CA LEU A 38 4.98 -6.33 -21.88
C LEU A 38 5.51 -5.03 -21.28
N PRO A 39 4.97 -3.86 -21.64
CA PRO A 39 5.40 -2.58 -21.06
C PRO A 39 5.07 -2.46 -19.56
N GLN A 40 4.12 -3.25 -19.06
CA GLN A 40 3.74 -3.31 -17.64
C GLN A 40 4.72 -4.14 -16.78
N VAL A 41 5.70 -4.81 -17.40
CA VAL A 41 6.64 -5.71 -16.72
C VAL A 41 8.03 -5.07 -16.69
N ASP A 42 8.60 -4.91 -15.50
CA ASP A 42 9.98 -4.44 -15.31
C ASP A 42 10.99 -5.57 -15.50
N LYS A 43 10.75 -6.67 -14.79
CA LYS A 43 11.64 -7.84 -14.85
C LYS A 43 10.87 -9.13 -14.60
N VAL A 44 11.42 -10.20 -15.16
CA VAL A 44 10.92 -11.56 -14.96
C VAL A 44 12.06 -12.44 -14.46
N VAL A 45 11.86 -13.02 -13.28
CA VAL A 45 12.83 -13.83 -12.56
C VAL A 45 12.41 -15.31 -12.65
N THR A 46 13.36 -16.13 -13.05
CA THR A 46 13.26 -17.60 -13.14
C THR A 46 14.52 -18.22 -12.53
N ALA A 47 14.57 -19.55 -12.36
CA ALA A 47 15.78 -20.23 -11.87
C ALA A 47 17.03 -19.90 -12.73
N ALA A 48 16.82 -19.64 -14.02
CA ALA A 48 17.85 -19.21 -14.96
C ALA A 48 18.61 -17.96 -14.54
N ASN A 49 17.89 -17.00 -13.94
CA ASN A 49 18.44 -15.71 -13.60
C ASN A 49 19.43 -15.80 -12.43
N LEU A 50 19.51 -16.95 -11.77
CA LEU A 50 20.51 -17.27 -10.75
C LEU A 50 21.84 -17.73 -11.36
N VAL A 51 21.83 -18.11 -12.65
CA VAL A 51 23.03 -18.51 -13.39
C VAL A 51 23.53 -17.30 -14.19
N PRO A 52 24.74 -16.80 -13.91
CA PRO A 52 25.27 -15.65 -14.64
C PRO A 52 25.45 -15.95 -16.14
N VAL A 53 25.22 -14.95 -16.98
CA VAL A 53 25.51 -15.00 -18.42
C VAL A 53 26.95 -14.54 -18.69
N GLU A 54 27.52 -14.93 -19.84
CA GLU A 54 28.85 -14.50 -20.30
C GLU A 54 29.97 -14.83 -19.29
N GLN A 55 29.90 -16.00 -18.66
CA GLN A 55 30.82 -16.38 -17.58
C GLN A 55 32.26 -16.50 -18.08
N GLU A 56 32.48 -17.00 -19.29
CA GLU A 56 33.83 -17.19 -19.84
C GLU A 56 34.61 -15.87 -19.93
N GLU A 57 34.00 -14.83 -20.52
CA GLU A 57 34.61 -13.50 -20.61
C GLU A 57 34.81 -12.87 -19.22
N LYS A 58 33.80 -12.95 -18.35
CA LYS A 58 33.88 -12.38 -16.99
C LYS A 58 34.94 -13.06 -16.14
N LEU A 59 35.06 -14.39 -16.24
CA LEU A 59 36.06 -15.16 -15.50
C LEU A 59 37.48 -14.91 -16.04
N ALA A 60 37.65 -14.69 -17.35
CA ALA A 60 38.94 -14.29 -17.90
C ALA A 60 39.41 -12.96 -17.31
N ILE A 61 38.52 -11.96 -17.23
CA ILE A 61 38.82 -10.66 -16.60
C ILE A 61 39.17 -10.85 -15.11
N VAL A 62 38.39 -11.65 -14.38
CA VAL A 62 38.66 -11.93 -12.96
C VAL A 62 40.00 -12.63 -12.77
N ALA A 63 40.34 -13.57 -13.65
CA ALA A 63 41.63 -14.27 -13.62
C ALA A 63 42.80 -13.32 -13.85
N ASP A 64 42.70 -12.40 -14.82
CA ASP A 64 43.71 -11.38 -15.08
C ASP A 64 43.91 -10.45 -13.88
N LEU A 65 42.83 -10.02 -13.23
CA LEU A 65 42.91 -9.23 -12.00
C LEU A 65 43.57 -10.01 -10.87
N ASN A 66 43.25 -11.29 -10.74
CA ASN A 66 43.81 -12.14 -9.69
C ASN A 66 45.33 -12.32 -9.83
N ILE A 67 45.92 -12.21 -11.03
CA ILE A 67 47.39 -12.23 -11.21
C ILE A 67 48.06 -11.12 -10.38
N PHE A 68 47.46 -9.93 -10.34
CA PHE A 68 48.02 -8.78 -9.62
C PHE A 68 47.67 -8.77 -8.13
N TYR A 69 46.56 -9.41 -7.75
CA TYR A 69 46.00 -9.31 -6.41
C TYR A 69 46.06 -10.61 -5.59
N ALA A 70 46.54 -11.72 -6.16
CA ALA A 70 46.66 -13.00 -5.47
C ALA A 70 47.56 -12.94 -4.22
N THR A 71 48.50 -12.00 -4.18
CA THR A 71 49.41 -11.78 -3.03
C THR A 71 48.86 -10.80 -2.01
N LEU A 72 47.69 -10.18 -2.22
CA LEU A 72 47.07 -9.38 -1.16
C LEU A 72 46.81 -10.31 0.02
N GLY A 73 47.45 -10.03 1.14
CA GLY A 73 47.25 -10.74 2.39
C GLY A 73 47.13 -9.73 3.51
N THR A 74 46.35 -10.05 4.52
CA THR A 74 46.44 -9.37 5.80
C THR A 74 47.43 -10.14 6.65
N SER A 75 48.54 -9.52 6.99
CA SER A 75 49.43 -10.04 8.05
C SER A 75 48.77 -9.80 9.41
N ASP A 76 49.16 -10.58 10.42
CA ASP A 76 48.75 -10.31 11.79
C ASP A 76 49.16 -8.88 12.18
N PRO A 77 48.25 -8.09 12.81
CA PRO A 77 48.58 -6.74 13.21
C PRO A 77 49.72 -6.76 14.22
N VAL A 78 50.80 -6.03 13.91
CA VAL A 78 51.90 -5.82 14.85
C VAL A 78 51.41 -4.87 15.95
N PRO A 79 51.52 -5.21 17.25
CA PRO A 79 51.12 -4.32 18.31
C PRO A 79 51.90 -3.00 18.25
N VAL A 80 51.18 -1.88 18.14
CA VAL A 80 51.76 -0.53 18.06
C VAL A 80 51.76 0.10 19.44
N THR A 81 52.92 0.60 19.88
CA THR A 81 53.06 1.32 21.15
C THR A 81 52.35 2.67 21.10
N GLU A 82 52.00 3.23 22.26
CA GLU A 82 51.36 4.55 22.33
C GLU A 82 52.22 5.65 21.68
N ALA A 83 53.53 5.60 21.90
CA ALA A 83 54.48 6.56 21.32
C ALA A 83 54.53 6.48 19.79
N GLU A 84 54.57 5.27 19.22
CA GLU A 84 54.54 5.06 17.77
C GLU A 84 53.21 5.53 17.16
N ARG A 85 52.08 5.24 17.83
CA ARG A 85 50.76 5.71 17.40
C ARG A 85 50.68 7.23 17.42
N GLY A 86 51.16 7.87 18.49
CA GLY A 86 51.22 9.32 18.59
C GLY A 86 52.06 9.95 17.47
N ALA A 87 53.24 9.38 17.18
CA ALA A 87 54.10 9.83 16.09
C ALA A 87 53.41 9.67 14.71
N ALA A 88 52.74 8.54 14.46
CA ALA A 88 52.01 8.30 13.22
C ALA A 88 50.84 9.29 13.03
N PHE A 89 50.12 9.64 14.09
CA PHE A 89 49.07 10.65 14.05
C PHE A 89 49.63 12.04 13.69
N GLU A 90 50.77 12.43 14.27
CA GLU A 90 51.42 13.70 13.92
C GLU A 90 51.90 13.73 12.47
N VAL A 91 52.48 12.62 11.97
CA VAL A 91 52.86 12.50 10.56
C VAL A 91 51.63 12.62 9.64
N LEU A 92 50.51 11.99 9.99
CA LEU A 92 49.27 12.10 9.26
C LEU A 92 48.76 13.55 9.23
N ARG A 93 48.74 14.24 10.37
CA ARG A 93 48.32 15.65 10.45
C ARG A 93 49.20 16.57 9.61
N GLN A 94 50.52 16.43 9.70
CA GLN A 94 51.46 17.19 8.84
C GLN A 94 51.22 16.92 7.35
N THR A 95 50.88 15.68 6.99
CA THR A 95 50.56 15.30 5.61
C THR A 95 49.25 15.96 5.15
N LEU A 96 48.23 16.00 6.00
CA LEU A 96 46.96 16.68 5.72
C LEU A 96 47.16 18.20 5.57
N GLN A 97 47.99 18.82 6.39
CA GLN A 97 48.33 20.24 6.28
C GLN A 97 49.02 20.56 4.96
N ARG A 98 50.01 19.74 4.54
CA ARG A 98 50.64 19.89 3.22
C ARG A 98 49.66 19.68 2.07
N ALA A 99 48.70 18.76 2.23
CA ALA A 99 47.65 18.53 1.23
C ALA A 99 46.65 19.69 1.16
N ALA A 100 46.40 20.38 2.28
CA ALA A 100 45.55 21.56 2.38
C ALA A 100 46.08 22.79 1.62
N ASP A 101 47.38 22.80 1.27
CA ASP A 101 48.04 23.87 0.52
C ASP A 101 48.17 23.56 -0.99
N ARG A 102 47.72 22.37 -1.44
CA ARG A 102 47.75 21.98 -2.85
C ARG A 102 46.68 22.72 -3.66
N PRO A 103 46.92 22.99 -4.95
CA PRO A 103 46.01 23.77 -5.81
C PRO A 103 44.69 23.05 -6.19
N LEU A 104 44.44 21.85 -5.67
CA LEU A 104 43.22 21.08 -5.91
C LEU A 104 42.21 21.36 -4.81
N LYS A 105 41.20 22.18 -5.11
CA LYS A 105 40.23 22.69 -4.12
C LYS A 105 39.52 21.58 -3.32
N GLU A 106 39.04 20.54 -3.98
CA GLU A 106 38.33 19.44 -3.31
C GLU A 106 39.23 18.67 -2.33
N LEU A 107 40.47 18.38 -2.76
CA LEU A 107 41.48 17.74 -1.91
C LEU A 107 41.84 18.65 -0.73
N SER A 108 42.07 19.94 -0.98
CA SER A 108 42.44 20.88 0.08
C SER A 108 41.33 21.04 1.11
N ASP A 109 40.06 21.11 0.66
CA ASP A 109 38.91 21.24 1.55
C ASP A 109 38.68 19.97 2.37
N ALA A 110 38.82 18.79 1.76
CA ALA A 110 38.74 17.50 2.46
C ALA A 110 39.87 17.35 3.49
N ALA A 111 41.10 17.70 3.13
CA ALA A 111 42.26 17.63 4.00
C ALA A 111 42.13 18.56 5.22
N ARG A 112 41.68 19.83 5.01
CA ARG A 112 41.39 20.77 6.12
C ARG A 112 40.31 20.26 7.05
N LYS A 113 39.22 19.71 6.49
CA LYS A 113 38.13 19.16 7.29
C LYS A 113 38.59 17.97 8.12
N LEU A 114 39.40 17.07 7.55
CA LEU A 114 39.92 15.92 8.27
C LEU A 114 40.92 16.36 9.34
N ASP A 115 41.89 17.22 9.03
CA ASP A 115 42.87 17.71 10.02
C ASP A 115 42.19 18.40 11.22
N ALA A 116 41.17 19.25 10.97
CA ALA A 116 40.40 19.89 12.04
C ALA A 116 39.60 18.91 12.92
N ARG A 117 39.30 17.70 12.41
CA ARG A 117 38.70 16.62 13.22
C ARG A 117 39.77 15.85 13.97
N MET A 118 40.90 15.57 13.33
CA MET A 118 42.05 14.90 13.93
C MET A 118 42.65 15.70 15.09
N GLU A 119 42.65 17.03 15.02
CA GLU A 119 43.09 17.93 16.09
C GLU A 119 42.35 17.70 17.41
N LYS A 120 41.07 17.28 17.34
CA LYS A 120 40.22 17.02 18.51
C LYS A 120 40.54 15.69 19.20
N LEU A 121 41.31 14.81 18.56
CA LEU A 121 41.73 13.51 19.09
C LEU A 121 43.05 13.67 19.85
N SER A 122 43.02 14.39 20.97
CA SER A 122 44.19 14.67 21.81
C SER A 122 44.49 13.56 22.83
N ASP A 123 43.47 12.80 23.22
CA ASP A 123 43.55 11.73 24.21
C ASP A 123 43.97 10.38 23.57
N PRO A 124 44.90 9.61 24.17
CA PRO A 124 45.35 8.31 23.64
C PRO A 124 44.21 7.31 23.41
N GLU A 125 43.20 7.25 24.28
CA GLU A 125 42.07 6.31 24.11
C GLU A 125 41.22 6.66 22.90
N GLN A 126 40.99 7.95 22.64
CA GLN A 126 40.25 8.41 21.46
C GLN A 126 40.99 8.09 20.15
N ARG A 127 42.33 8.16 20.16
CA ARG A 127 43.15 7.79 18.99
C ARG A 127 43.06 6.30 18.70
N ILE A 128 43.05 5.46 19.74
CA ILE A 128 42.87 4.01 19.62
C ILE A 128 41.47 3.68 19.09
N ALA A 129 40.43 4.34 19.60
CA ALA A 129 39.06 4.16 19.11
C ALA A 129 38.92 4.54 17.63
N PHE A 130 39.48 5.69 17.23
CA PHE A 130 39.49 6.11 15.83
C PHE A 130 40.22 5.12 14.91
N GLU A 131 41.42 4.66 15.29
CA GLU A 131 42.17 3.66 14.52
C GLU A 131 41.36 2.39 14.33
N LYS A 132 40.72 1.91 15.41
CA LYS A 132 39.85 0.74 15.36
C LYS A 132 38.69 0.96 14.39
N ASP A 133 37.96 2.07 14.50
CA ASP A 133 36.80 2.34 13.64
C ASP A 133 37.18 2.42 12.15
N VAL A 134 38.37 2.95 11.83
CA VAL A 134 38.87 3.05 10.45
C VAL A 134 39.24 1.67 9.88
N PHE A 135 39.89 0.82 10.67
CA PHE A 135 40.46 -0.44 10.19
C PHE A 135 39.66 -1.70 10.54
N GLU A 136 38.60 -1.61 11.36
CA GLU A 136 37.77 -2.73 11.80
C GLU A 136 37.29 -3.60 10.62
N PHE A 137 36.86 -2.97 9.53
CA PHE A 137 36.35 -3.65 8.34
C PHE A 137 37.40 -3.91 7.26
N PHE A 138 38.65 -3.45 7.43
CA PHE A 138 39.67 -3.57 6.39
C PHE A 138 39.98 -5.03 6.07
N ALA A 139 40.28 -5.85 7.09
CA ALA A 139 40.57 -7.26 6.88
C ALA A 139 39.36 -8.04 6.30
N PRO A 140 38.13 -7.91 6.83
CA PRO A 140 36.94 -8.49 6.20
C PRO A 140 36.72 -8.06 4.74
N GLN A 141 37.04 -6.80 4.38
CA GLN A 141 36.93 -6.31 3.00
C GLN A 141 37.96 -6.93 2.07
N VAL A 142 39.21 -7.09 2.53
CA VAL A 142 40.26 -7.80 1.77
C VAL A 142 39.88 -9.25 1.54
N GLU A 143 39.37 -9.94 2.58
CA GLU A 143 38.89 -11.33 2.43
C GLU A 143 37.70 -11.44 1.48
N ARG A 144 36.76 -10.49 1.53
CA ARG A 144 35.64 -10.43 0.58
C ARG A 144 36.11 -10.21 -0.85
N LEU A 145 37.14 -9.37 -1.06
CA LEU A 145 37.74 -9.16 -2.38
C LEU A 145 38.40 -10.44 -2.91
N LYS A 146 39.18 -11.14 -2.07
CA LYS A 146 39.76 -12.43 -2.44
C LYS A 146 38.71 -13.46 -2.81
N LEU A 147 37.64 -13.54 -2.03
CA LEU A 147 36.52 -14.42 -2.33
C LEU A 147 35.93 -14.09 -3.70
N ALA A 148 35.73 -12.81 -4.02
CA ALA A 148 35.24 -12.39 -5.33
C ALA A 148 36.22 -12.71 -6.48
N LEU A 149 37.53 -12.59 -6.25
CA LEU A 149 38.58 -12.93 -7.23
C LEU A 149 38.75 -14.45 -7.46
N SER A 150 38.19 -15.28 -6.57
CA SER A 150 38.22 -16.74 -6.67
C SER A 150 36.93 -17.33 -7.28
N ALA A 151 36.17 -16.51 -8.01
CA ALA A 151 34.95 -16.92 -8.71
C ALA A 151 35.22 -18.10 -9.67
N ARG A 152 34.21 -18.96 -9.82
CA ARG A 152 34.23 -20.16 -10.67
C ARG A 152 32.98 -20.19 -11.56
N PRO A 153 32.97 -20.99 -12.64
CA PRO A 153 31.75 -21.24 -13.40
C PRO A 153 30.65 -21.77 -12.48
N VAL A 154 29.42 -21.28 -12.69
CA VAL A 154 28.22 -21.69 -11.97
C VAL A 154 27.21 -22.21 -12.98
N ALA A 155 26.80 -23.47 -12.82
CA ALA A 155 25.67 -24.06 -13.53
C ALA A 155 24.44 -24.17 -12.61
N LEU A 156 23.28 -24.43 -13.20
CA LEU A 156 22.02 -24.56 -12.45
C LEU A 156 22.09 -25.68 -11.38
N ASN A 157 22.81 -26.76 -11.67
CA ASN A 157 22.98 -27.89 -10.75
C ASN A 157 24.00 -27.61 -9.63
N ASP A 158 24.78 -26.53 -9.74
CA ASP A 158 25.71 -26.11 -8.69
C ASP A 158 25.02 -25.22 -7.64
N LEU A 159 23.77 -24.83 -7.88
CA LEU A 159 23.00 -24.03 -6.94
C LEU A 159 22.61 -24.85 -5.69
N PRO A 160 22.63 -24.24 -4.49
CA PRO A 160 22.15 -24.90 -3.29
C PRO A 160 20.70 -25.41 -3.45
N PRO A 161 20.37 -26.62 -2.97
CA PRO A 161 19.06 -27.22 -3.16
C PRO A 161 17.93 -26.38 -2.54
N GLU A 162 18.20 -25.62 -1.49
CA GLU A 162 17.26 -24.71 -0.85
C GLU A 162 16.91 -23.51 -1.75
N VAL A 163 17.83 -23.10 -2.61
CA VAL A 163 17.63 -22.02 -3.58
C VAL A 163 16.92 -22.57 -4.80
N LEU A 164 17.40 -23.67 -5.36
CA LEU A 164 16.79 -24.30 -6.55
C LEU A 164 15.36 -24.75 -6.27
N GLY A 165 15.10 -25.33 -5.09
CA GLY A 165 13.77 -25.77 -4.67
C GLY A 165 12.72 -24.66 -4.53
N ARG A 166 13.14 -23.38 -4.44
CA ARG A 166 12.21 -22.22 -4.48
C ARG A 166 11.71 -21.90 -5.88
N TYR A 167 12.39 -22.39 -6.91
CA TYR A 167 12.08 -22.12 -8.31
C TYR A 167 11.71 -23.38 -9.11
N LEU A 168 12.16 -24.56 -8.71
CA LEU A 168 11.91 -25.81 -9.41
C LEU A 168 11.32 -26.84 -8.45
N ALA A 169 10.10 -27.28 -8.74
CA ALA A 169 9.43 -28.32 -7.98
C ALA A 169 10.00 -29.72 -8.33
N PRO A 170 9.89 -30.71 -7.42
CA PRO A 170 10.27 -32.09 -7.72
C PRO A 170 9.55 -32.71 -8.92
N SER A 171 8.36 -32.19 -9.27
CA SER A 171 7.58 -32.60 -10.44
C SER A 171 8.13 -32.05 -11.77
N GLY A 172 9.18 -31.23 -11.75
CA GLY A 172 9.74 -30.56 -12.93
C GLY A 172 9.07 -29.22 -13.27
N ARG A 173 7.98 -28.85 -12.58
CA ARG A 173 7.33 -27.55 -12.75
C ARG A 173 8.23 -26.41 -12.26
N ALA A 174 8.27 -25.32 -13.01
CA ALA A 174 9.15 -24.19 -12.74
C ALA A 174 8.35 -22.92 -12.43
N ARG A 175 8.78 -22.19 -11.41
CA ARG A 175 8.21 -20.90 -11.00
C ARG A 175 8.79 -19.77 -11.85
N VAL A 176 7.91 -18.90 -12.29
CA VAL A 176 8.23 -17.63 -12.95
C VAL A 176 7.63 -16.51 -12.11
N GLN A 177 8.47 -15.56 -11.71
CA GLN A 177 8.06 -14.40 -10.92
C GLN A 177 8.16 -13.13 -11.76
N VAL A 178 7.08 -12.35 -11.78
CA VAL A 178 6.90 -11.18 -12.63
C VAL A 178 6.81 -9.94 -11.76
N TYR A 179 7.68 -8.97 -12.03
CA TYR A 179 7.71 -7.69 -11.33
C TYR A 179 7.09 -6.60 -12.21
N PRO A 180 6.25 -5.72 -11.63
CA PRO A 180 5.64 -4.62 -12.36
C PRO A 180 6.63 -3.49 -12.64
N SER A 181 6.41 -2.76 -13.74
CA SER A 181 7.12 -1.52 -14.07
C SER A 181 6.49 -0.28 -13.43
N GLU A 182 5.20 -0.36 -13.08
CA GLU A 182 4.44 0.72 -12.46
C GLU A 182 4.22 0.48 -10.95
N ASN A 183 3.89 1.54 -10.21
CA ASN A 183 3.50 1.41 -8.80
C ASN A 183 2.07 0.85 -8.69
N LEU A 184 1.92 -0.36 -8.16
CA LEU A 184 0.63 -1.05 -8.04
C LEU A 184 -0.24 -0.56 -6.86
N GLU A 185 0.18 0.46 -6.13
CA GLU A 185 -0.73 1.22 -5.25
C GLU A 185 -1.78 2.01 -6.04
N ASP A 186 -1.52 2.30 -7.33
CA ASP A 186 -2.53 2.80 -8.27
C ASP A 186 -3.44 1.64 -8.75
N PRO A 187 -4.76 1.70 -8.48
CA PRO A 187 -5.71 0.67 -8.91
C PRO A 187 -5.72 0.42 -10.42
N ASP A 188 -5.49 1.45 -11.24
CA ASP A 188 -5.51 1.31 -12.70
C ASP A 188 -4.23 0.62 -13.20
N ALA A 189 -3.07 0.96 -12.62
CA ALA A 189 -1.81 0.26 -12.88
C ALA A 189 -1.89 -1.21 -12.46
N LEU A 190 -2.45 -1.48 -11.28
CA LEU A 190 -2.73 -2.84 -10.79
C LEU A 190 -3.59 -3.63 -11.79
N ALA A 191 -4.70 -3.05 -12.25
CA ALA A 191 -5.59 -3.69 -13.20
C ALA A 191 -4.91 -3.97 -14.54
N ARG A 192 -4.18 -3.00 -15.12
CA ARG A 192 -3.44 -3.17 -16.38
C ARG A 192 -2.39 -4.28 -16.27
N PHE A 193 -1.60 -4.28 -15.20
CA PHE A 193 -0.56 -5.28 -14.97
C PHE A 193 -1.15 -6.69 -14.85
N VAL A 194 -2.17 -6.89 -14.01
CA VAL A 194 -2.81 -8.19 -13.81
C VAL A 194 -3.44 -8.70 -15.11
N VAL A 195 -4.16 -7.85 -15.84
CA VAL A 195 -4.79 -8.25 -17.11
C VAL A 195 -3.73 -8.66 -18.13
N ALA A 196 -2.69 -7.85 -18.34
CA ALA A 196 -1.64 -8.14 -19.31
C ALA A 196 -0.89 -9.46 -19.01
N VAL A 197 -0.59 -9.74 -17.73
CA VAL A 197 0.07 -10.99 -17.35
C VAL A 197 -0.86 -12.20 -17.49
N ARG A 198 -2.15 -12.06 -17.14
CA ARG A 198 -3.13 -13.16 -17.24
C ARG A 198 -3.57 -13.47 -18.67
N GLU A 199 -3.42 -12.54 -19.61
CA GLU A 199 -3.60 -12.81 -21.04
C GLU A 199 -2.57 -13.83 -21.55
N ILE A 200 -1.32 -13.75 -21.07
CA ILE A 200 -0.26 -14.71 -21.43
C ILE A 200 -0.37 -15.99 -20.60
N SER A 201 -0.69 -15.87 -19.30
CA SER A 201 -0.78 -17.00 -18.37
C SER A 201 -2.05 -16.88 -17.51
N PRO A 202 -3.17 -17.49 -17.93
CA PRO A 202 -4.45 -17.40 -17.20
C PRO A 202 -4.40 -17.89 -15.74
N GLY A 203 -3.50 -18.85 -15.46
CA GLY A 203 -3.25 -19.40 -14.13
C GLY A 203 -2.28 -18.59 -13.25
N ALA A 204 -1.84 -17.41 -13.71
CA ALA A 204 -1.01 -16.52 -12.90
C ALA A 204 -1.80 -15.99 -11.69
N THR A 205 -1.12 -15.90 -10.54
CA THR A 205 -1.71 -15.57 -9.23
C THR A 205 -0.70 -14.82 -8.37
N ASP A 206 -0.93 -14.75 -7.05
CA ASP A 206 -0.24 -13.95 -6.03
C ASP A 206 -0.94 -12.59 -5.79
N SER A 207 -0.35 -11.80 -4.90
CA SER A 207 -0.93 -10.66 -4.22
C SER A 207 -1.64 -9.66 -5.16
N PRO A 208 -1.08 -9.25 -6.32
CA PRO A 208 -1.76 -8.34 -7.24
C PRO A 208 -3.09 -8.89 -7.77
N VAL A 209 -3.11 -10.19 -8.12
CA VAL A 209 -4.31 -10.86 -8.64
C VAL A 209 -5.35 -10.97 -7.53
N GLU A 210 -4.92 -11.38 -6.33
CA GLU A 210 -5.80 -11.50 -5.17
C GLU A 210 -6.45 -10.16 -4.81
N ILE A 211 -5.66 -9.08 -4.70
CA ILE A 211 -6.16 -7.74 -4.35
C ILE A 211 -7.19 -7.26 -5.39
N LEU A 212 -6.89 -7.43 -6.67
CA LEU A 212 -7.78 -6.99 -7.75
C LEU A 212 -9.10 -7.77 -7.75
N GLU A 213 -9.04 -9.11 -7.68
CA GLU A 213 -10.22 -9.96 -7.71
C GLU A 213 -11.05 -9.83 -6.43
N ALA A 214 -10.41 -9.70 -5.26
CA ALA A 214 -11.10 -9.41 -4.00
C ALA A 214 -11.81 -8.05 -4.05
N GLY A 215 -11.16 -7.03 -4.62
CA GLY A 215 -11.77 -5.72 -4.87
C GLY A 215 -13.04 -5.82 -5.71
N ARG A 216 -12.96 -6.52 -6.85
CA ARG A 216 -14.12 -6.77 -7.72
C ARG A 216 -15.24 -7.54 -7.01
N ALA A 217 -14.89 -8.59 -6.27
CA ALA A 217 -15.85 -9.39 -5.53
C ALA A 217 -16.60 -8.56 -4.47
N VAL A 218 -15.89 -7.69 -3.75
CA VAL A 218 -16.49 -6.79 -2.75
C VAL A 218 -17.40 -5.77 -3.42
N VAL A 219 -16.97 -5.11 -4.50
CA VAL A 219 -17.82 -4.17 -5.24
C VAL A 219 -19.11 -4.84 -5.70
N ASN A 220 -19.01 -6.02 -6.33
CA ASN A 220 -20.18 -6.77 -6.78
C ASN A 220 -21.11 -7.14 -5.62
N SER A 221 -20.55 -7.54 -4.48
CA SER A 221 -21.32 -7.90 -3.29
C SER A 221 -22.04 -6.69 -2.68
N VAL A 222 -21.38 -5.54 -2.60
CA VAL A 222 -21.97 -4.28 -2.12
C VAL A 222 -23.09 -3.83 -3.05
N VAL A 223 -22.87 -3.83 -4.36
CA VAL A 223 -23.89 -3.43 -5.35
C VAL A 223 -25.12 -4.33 -5.21
N THR A 224 -24.89 -5.65 -5.11
CA THR A 224 -25.97 -6.63 -4.90
C THR A 224 -26.70 -6.37 -3.57
N ALA A 225 -25.97 -6.16 -2.48
CA ALA A 225 -26.55 -5.85 -1.17
C ALA A 225 -27.34 -4.54 -1.17
N ALA A 226 -26.85 -3.51 -1.88
CA ALA A 226 -27.55 -2.23 -2.01
C ALA A 226 -28.87 -2.39 -2.78
N LEU A 227 -28.87 -3.12 -3.90
CA LEU A 227 -30.07 -3.42 -4.66
C LEU A 227 -31.08 -4.23 -3.84
N ILE A 228 -30.62 -5.28 -3.16
CA ILE A 228 -31.46 -6.08 -2.25
C ILE A 228 -32.04 -5.20 -1.14
N SER A 229 -31.22 -4.35 -0.51
CA SER A 229 -31.65 -3.44 0.56
C SER A 229 -32.70 -2.44 0.07
N ILE A 230 -32.51 -1.85 -1.12
CA ILE A 230 -33.51 -0.95 -1.73
C ILE A 230 -34.85 -1.66 -1.92
N VAL A 231 -34.84 -2.87 -2.51
CA VAL A 231 -36.07 -3.63 -2.76
C VAL A 231 -36.73 -4.06 -1.46
N ALA A 232 -35.95 -4.63 -0.53
CA ALA A 232 -36.46 -5.14 0.74
C ALA A 232 -37.02 -4.02 1.62
N VAL A 233 -36.31 -2.90 1.76
CA VAL A 233 -36.80 -1.75 2.53
C VAL A 233 -38.02 -1.13 1.87
N SER A 234 -38.04 -0.98 0.54
CA SER A 234 -39.20 -0.44 -0.17
C SER A 234 -40.44 -1.33 0.02
N ALA A 235 -40.28 -2.65 -0.09
CA ALA A 235 -41.34 -3.62 0.17
C ALA A 235 -41.83 -3.56 1.62
N MET A 236 -40.91 -3.49 2.59
CA MET A 236 -41.23 -3.37 4.01
C MET A 236 -42.04 -2.10 4.29
N VAL A 237 -41.58 -0.94 3.80
CA VAL A 237 -42.29 0.34 3.94
C VAL A 237 -43.65 0.27 3.25
N PHE A 238 -43.75 -0.35 2.09
CA PHE A 238 -45.03 -0.54 1.40
C PHE A 238 -46.02 -1.35 2.24
N VAL A 239 -45.57 -2.47 2.82
CA VAL A 239 -46.39 -3.30 3.70
C VAL A 239 -46.81 -2.55 4.96
N MET A 240 -45.92 -1.75 5.55
CA MET A 240 -46.22 -0.96 6.76
C MET A 240 -47.20 0.19 6.48
N MET A 241 -46.97 0.94 5.41
CA MET A 241 -47.77 2.13 5.09
C MET A 241 -49.08 1.78 4.36
N ARG A 242 -49.12 0.63 3.66
CA ARG A 242 -50.26 0.15 2.85
C ARG A 242 -50.77 1.17 1.83
N SER A 243 -49.92 2.12 1.45
CA SER A 243 -50.26 3.29 0.64
C SER A 243 -49.05 3.68 -0.19
N VAL A 244 -49.17 3.61 -1.52
CA VAL A 244 -48.08 3.95 -2.45
C VAL A 244 -47.59 5.38 -2.21
N ARG A 245 -48.51 6.31 -1.96
CA ARG A 245 -48.18 7.71 -1.67
C ARG A 245 -47.30 7.82 -0.44
N ASP A 246 -47.71 7.20 0.67
CA ASP A 246 -46.99 7.34 1.93
C ASP A 246 -45.66 6.61 1.90
N THR A 247 -45.58 5.49 1.16
CA THR A 247 -44.32 4.83 0.84
C THR A 247 -43.36 5.74 0.06
N LEU A 248 -43.83 6.41 -0.98
CA LEU A 248 -43.00 7.36 -1.74
C LEU A 248 -42.57 8.56 -0.89
N LEU A 249 -43.44 9.06 0.00
CA LEU A 249 -43.08 10.14 0.93
C LEU A 249 -41.93 9.73 1.86
N VAL A 250 -41.86 8.48 2.29
CA VAL A 250 -40.72 7.97 3.09
C VAL A 250 -39.47 7.74 2.23
N LEU A 251 -39.63 7.12 1.05
CA LEU A 251 -38.49 6.70 0.23
C LEU A 251 -37.80 7.85 -0.50
N ILE A 252 -38.52 8.88 -0.96
CA ILE A 252 -37.91 9.97 -1.74
C ILE A 252 -36.84 10.73 -0.92
N PRO A 253 -37.10 11.21 0.31
CA PRO A 253 -36.07 11.86 1.12
C PRO A 253 -34.88 10.95 1.44
N LEU A 254 -35.12 9.65 1.63
CA LEU A 254 -34.09 8.65 1.91
C LEU A 254 -33.17 8.43 0.70
N ILE A 255 -33.74 8.23 -0.49
CA ILE A 255 -32.97 8.08 -1.74
C ILE A 255 -32.19 9.36 -2.03
N LEU A 256 -32.79 10.53 -1.81
CA LEU A 256 -32.12 11.80 -1.98
C LEU A 256 -30.93 11.96 -1.00
N ALA A 257 -31.09 11.54 0.25
CA ALA A 257 -30.01 11.53 1.23
C ALA A 257 -28.88 10.56 0.84
N ALA A 258 -29.21 9.39 0.30
CA ALA A 258 -28.23 8.44 -0.22
C ALA A 258 -27.42 9.05 -1.38
N LEU A 259 -28.11 9.70 -2.33
CA LEU A 259 -27.48 10.41 -3.45
C LEU A 259 -26.57 11.55 -2.96
N TYR A 260 -27.03 12.36 -2.01
CA TYR A 260 -26.20 13.41 -1.42
C TYR A 260 -25.03 12.85 -0.63
N THR A 261 -25.16 11.69 0.00
CA THR A 261 -24.04 11.03 0.67
C THR A 261 -22.96 10.65 -0.33
N VAL A 262 -23.32 10.04 -1.46
CA VAL A 262 -22.38 9.73 -2.56
C VAL A 262 -21.80 10.99 -3.20
N ALA A 263 -22.59 12.04 -3.37
CA ALA A 263 -22.08 13.31 -3.90
C ALA A 263 -21.09 13.97 -2.91
N ALA A 264 -21.38 13.89 -1.62
CA ALA A 264 -20.55 14.47 -0.58
C ALA A 264 -19.21 13.72 -0.43
N THR A 265 -19.15 12.40 -0.65
CA THR A 265 -17.86 11.69 -0.64
C THR A 265 -16.93 12.18 -1.73
N VAL A 266 -17.45 12.47 -2.93
CA VAL A 266 -16.67 13.07 -4.03
C VAL A 266 -16.25 14.50 -3.68
N ALA A 267 -17.17 15.33 -3.18
CA ALA A 267 -16.90 16.73 -2.85
C ALA A 267 -15.89 16.91 -1.70
N LEU A 268 -15.92 16.00 -0.71
CA LEU A 268 -15.05 16.03 0.46
C LEU A 268 -13.75 15.22 0.27
N GLY A 269 -13.55 14.61 -0.91
CA GLY A 269 -12.36 13.80 -1.19
C GLY A 269 -12.24 12.56 -0.31
N MET A 270 -13.36 11.94 0.07
CA MET A 270 -13.42 10.73 0.87
C MET A 270 -13.60 9.49 -0.03
N PRO A 271 -12.51 8.81 -0.46
CA PRO A 271 -12.63 7.65 -1.32
C PRO A 271 -13.32 6.48 -0.60
N PHE A 272 -14.08 5.69 -1.37
CA PHE A 272 -14.57 4.42 -0.88
C PHE A 272 -13.41 3.43 -0.67
N ASN A 273 -13.52 2.65 0.39
CA ASN A 273 -12.62 1.57 0.75
C ASN A 273 -13.43 0.35 1.20
N PHE A 274 -12.75 -0.78 1.38
CA PHE A 274 -13.36 -2.05 1.78
C PHE A 274 -14.24 -1.97 3.04
N ALA A 275 -13.96 -1.03 3.96
CA ALA A 275 -14.73 -0.87 5.18
C ALA A 275 -15.93 0.08 4.99
N ASN A 276 -15.69 1.30 4.50
CA ASN A 276 -16.73 2.33 4.43
C ASN A 276 -17.78 2.07 3.32
N VAL A 277 -17.49 1.20 2.35
CA VAL A 277 -18.41 0.91 1.24
C VAL A 277 -19.73 0.24 1.71
N ILE A 278 -19.71 -0.43 2.86
CA ILE A 278 -20.87 -1.10 3.48
C ILE A 278 -21.93 -0.09 3.96
N VAL A 279 -21.58 1.20 4.09
CA VAL A 279 -22.50 2.24 4.54
C VAL A 279 -23.68 2.42 3.58
N LEU A 280 -23.49 2.20 2.27
CA LEU A 280 -24.54 2.37 1.26
C LEU A 280 -25.77 1.46 1.50
N PRO A 281 -25.64 0.13 1.59
CA PRO A 281 -26.79 -0.73 1.92
C PRO A 281 -27.33 -0.50 3.34
N LEU A 282 -26.48 -0.12 4.30
CA LEU A 282 -26.88 0.10 5.69
C LEU A 282 -27.75 1.36 5.85
N LEU A 283 -27.46 2.41 5.08
CA LEU A 283 -28.21 3.66 5.08
C LEU A 283 -29.70 3.43 4.77
N MET A 284 -30.02 2.54 3.84
CA MET A 284 -31.42 2.24 3.50
C MET A 284 -32.19 1.69 4.70
N GLY A 285 -31.55 0.88 5.54
CA GLY A 285 -32.17 0.32 6.75
C GLY A 285 -32.25 1.32 7.90
N LEU A 286 -31.17 2.06 8.17
CA LEU A 286 -31.12 3.00 9.30
C LEU A 286 -31.90 4.29 9.05
N GLY A 287 -31.85 4.80 7.82
CA GLY A 287 -32.41 6.11 7.47
C GLY A 287 -33.93 6.12 7.30
N VAL A 288 -34.56 4.96 7.07
CA VAL A 288 -35.99 4.85 6.77
C VAL A 288 -36.88 5.15 7.99
N ALA A 289 -36.39 4.87 9.20
CA ALA A 289 -37.17 4.96 10.43
C ALA A 289 -37.71 6.38 10.68
N SER A 290 -36.87 7.40 10.49
CA SER A 290 -37.24 8.81 10.66
C SER A 290 -38.39 9.22 9.75
N GLY A 291 -38.35 8.77 8.48
CA GLY A 291 -39.43 9.00 7.52
C GLY A 291 -40.72 8.31 7.93
N ILE A 292 -40.65 7.03 8.33
CA ILE A 292 -41.83 6.27 8.80
C ILE A 292 -42.50 6.97 9.97
N HIS A 293 -41.75 7.37 11.00
CA HIS A 293 -42.31 8.04 12.17
C HIS A 293 -43.03 9.36 11.83
N LEU A 294 -42.42 10.18 10.97
CA LEU A 294 -43.02 11.47 10.57
C LEU A 294 -44.24 11.31 9.67
N VAL A 295 -44.19 10.39 8.70
CA VAL A 295 -45.35 10.13 7.83
C VAL A 295 -46.49 9.46 8.60
N SER A 296 -46.19 8.53 9.52
CA SER A 296 -47.20 7.94 10.40
C SER A 296 -47.87 9.01 11.26
N ARG A 297 -47.08 9.93 11.84
CA ARG A 297 -47.65 11.02 12.65
C ARG A 297 -48.55 11.93 11.82
N ALA A 298 -48.16 12.23 10.59
CA ALA A 298 -48.99 13.02 9.69
C ALA A 298 -50.27 12.35 9.24
N ARG A 299 -50.27 11.01 9.20
CA ARG A 299 -51.47 10.22 8.97
C ARG A 299 -52.41 10.30 10.17
N GLU A 300 -51.90 10.21 11.40
CA GLU A 300 -52.69 10.36 12.64
C GLU A 300 -53.33 11.76 12.75
N GLU A 301 -52.55 12.80 12.49
CA GLU A 301 -53.00 14.20 12.57
C GLU A 301 -53.79 14.67 11.35
N HIS A 302 -53.92 13.82 10.32
CA HIS A 302 -54.55 14.13 9.03
C HIS A 302 -54.01 15.40 8.34
N SER A 303 -52.83 15.88 8.75
CA SER A 303 -52.22 17.13 8.32
C SER A 303 -50.71 17.08 8.49
N GLY A 304 -49.98 17.28 7.40
CA GLY A 304 -48.53 17.37 7.44
C GLY A 304 -48.03 18.56 8.25
N THR A 305 -48.70 19.71 8.16
CA THR A 305 -48.31 20.92 8.90
C THR A 305 -48.46 20.72 10.42
N VAL A 306 -49.53 20.07 10.87
CA VAL A 306 -49.77 19.79 12.31
C VAL A 306 -48.77 18.75 12.82
N ALA A 307 -48.46 17.73 12.02
CA ALA A 307 -47.47 16.71 12.36
C ALA A 307 -46.10 17.29 12.70
N PHE A 308 -45.64 18.29 11.93
CA PHE A 308 -44.37 18.96 12.15
C PHE A 308 -44.40 19.96 13.32
N ALA A 309 -45.57 20.32 13.83
CA ALA A 309 -45.73 21.10 15.06
C ALA A 309 -45.75 20.23 16.34
N THR A 310 -45.84 18.90 16.20
CA THR A 310 -45.82 17.96 17.34
C THR A 310 -44.40 17.74 17.89
N SER A 311 -44.26 16.86 18.89
CA SER A 311 -42.96 16.45 19.43
C SER A 311 -42.19 15.49 18.50
N THR A 312 -42.81 14.89 17.49
CA THR A 312 -42.20 13.87 16.63
C THR A 312 -40.95 14.33 15.88
N PRO A 313 -40.91 15.51 15.21
CA PRO A 313 -39.68 16.00 14.58
C PRO A 313 -38.53 16.18 15.58
N ARG A 314 -38.82 16.69 16.79
CA ARG A 314 -37.81 16.83 17.85
C ARG A 314 -37.30 15.46 18.30
N ALA A 315 -38.19 14.50 18.51
CA ALA A 315 -37.82 13.14 18.88
C ALA A 315 -36.94 12.47 17.80
N VAL A 316 -37.29 12.64 16.53
CA VAL A 316 -36.49 12.16 15.39
C VAL A 316 -35.11 12.82 15.36
N THR A 317 -35.02 14.14 15.58
CA THR A 317 -33.74 14.85 15.69
C THR A 317 -32.87 14.30 16.83
N PHE A 318 -33.42 14.13 18.03
CA PHE A 318 -32.66 13.59 19.17
C PHE A 318 -32.21 12.14 18.95
N SER A 319 -33.06 11.32 18.31
CA SER A 319 -32.71 9.96 17.92
C SER A 319 -31.54 9.95 16.93
N ALA A 320 -31.62 10.76 15.87
CA ALA A 320 -30.55 10.89 14.88
C ALA A 320 -29.25 11.44 15.48
N LEU A 321 -29.31 12.41 16.39
CA LEU A 321 -28.13 12.94 17.10
C LEU A 321 -27.46 11.87 17.97
N THR A 322 -28.24 11.01 18.62
CA THR A 322 -27.70 9.87 19.39
C THR A 322 -26.98 8.89 18.46
N THR A 323 -27.55 8.58 17.30
CA THR A 323 -26.92 7.72 16.29
C THR A 323 -25.64 8.34 15.72
N ILE A 324 -25.66 9.65 15.44
CA ILE A 324 -24.49 10.42 15.03
C ILE A 324 -23.40 10.37 16.10
N ALA A 325 -23.72 10.54 17.37
CA ALA A 325 -22.75 10.44 18.46
C ALA A 325 -22.15 9.02 18.56
N SER A 326 -22.97 7.98 18.36
CA SER A 326 -22.51 6.58 18.35
C SER A 326 -21.52 6.31 17.22
N PHE A 327 -21.83 6.73 15.98
CA PHE A 327 -20.90 6.59 14.85
C PHE A 327 -19.72 7.56 14.92
N GLY A 328 -19.88 8.72 15.59
CA GLY A 328 -18.80 9.65 15.90
C GLY A 328 -17.74 9.02 16.79
N SER A 329 -18.13 8.19 17.77
CA SER A 329 -17.18 7.39 18.56
C SER A 329 -16.34 6.46 17.67
N LEU A 330 -16.98 5.84 16.66
CA LEU A 330 -16.28 4.99 15.68
C LEU A 330 -15.33 5.78 14.78
N ALA A 331 -15.67 7.03 14.44
CA ALA A 331 -14.84 7.93 13.64
C ALA A 331 -13.49 8.28 14.33
N VAL A 332 -13.44 8.25 15.66
CA VAL A 332 -12.21 8.52 16.45
C VAL A 332 -11.31 7.27 16.60
N SER A 333 -11.68 6.16 15.95
CA SER A 333 -10.89 4.92 16.02
C SER A 333 -9.48 5.09 15.44
N SER A 334 -8.48 4.46 16.09
CA SER A 334 -7.11 4.42 15.59
C SER A 334 -6.95 3.59 14.30
N HIS A 335 -7.90 2.70 14.03
CA HIS A 335 -7.92 1.89 12.82
C HIS A 335 -8.60 2.66 11.67
N ARG A 336 -7.85 2.96 10.61
CA ARG A 336 -8.32 3.85 9.53
C ARG A 336 -9.60 3.37 8.83
N GLY A 337 -9.78 2.05 8.70
CA GLY A 337 -10.98 1.49 8.09
C GLY A 337 -12.26 1.74 8.90
N THR A 338 -12.17 1.64 10.23
CA THR A 338 -13.32 1.87 11.12
C THR A 338 -13.57 3.35 11.30
N ALA A 339 -12.52 4.17 11.40
CA ALA A 339 -12.62 5.62 11.42
C ALA A 339 -13.39 6.15 10.19
N SER A 340 -12.95 5.74 8.98
CA SER A 340 -13.59 6.16 7.72
C SER A 340 -15.05 5.67 7.60
N MET A 341 -15.36 4.49 8.13
CA MET A 341 -16.74 4.00 8.20
C MET A 341 -17.60 4.88 9.13
N GLY A 342 -17.09 5.25 10.31
CA GLY A 342 -17.76 6.13 11.25
C GLY A 342 -18.01 7.54 10.70
N GLU A 343 -17.00 8.12 10.03
CA GLU A 343 -17.10 9.42 9.35
C GLU A 343 -18.23 9.42 8.31
N LEU A 344 -18.26 8.41 7.44
CA LEU A 344 -19.27 8.30 6.40
C LEU A 344 -20.67 8.05 6.99
N LEU A 345 -20.79 7.21 8.02
CA LEU A 345 -22.07 6.96 8.69
C LEU A 345 -22.62 8.23 9.34
N MET A 346 -21.78 8.98 10.06
CA MET A 346 -22.16 10.24 10.67
C MET A 346 -22.67 11.24 9.62
N LEU A 347 -21.93 11.42 8.53
CA LEU A 347 -22.33 12.27 7.42
C LEU A 347 -23.67 11.82 6.83
N SER A 348 -23.82 10.52 6.61
CA SER A 348 -24.99 9.94 5.94
C SER A 348 -26.28 10.05 6.78
N ILE A 349 -26.20 9.85 8.09
CA ILE A 349 -27.33 10.04 9.02
C ILE A 349 -27.66 11.54 9.15
N GLY A 350 -26.64 12.41 9.19
CA GLY A 350 -26.83 13.86 9.17
C GLY A 350 -27.60 14.32 7.92
N LEU A 351 -27.17 13.88 6.74
CA LEU A 351 -27.85 14.18 5.47
C LEU A 351 -29.25 13.58 5.41
N THR A 352 -29.45 12.38 5.96
CA THR A 352 -30.77 11.76 6.06
C THR A 352 -31.71 12.58 6.93
N LEU A 353 -31.24 13.07 8.07
CA LEU A 353 -32.01 13.94 8.95
C LEU A 353 -32.39 15.25 8.24
N VAL A 354 -31.42 15.89 7.58
CA VAL A 354 -31.66 17.13 6.82
C VAL A 354 -32.69 16.92 5.72
N CYS A 355 -32.54 15.87 4.91
CA CYS A 355 -33.50 15.56 3.84
C CYS A 355 -34.89 15.26 4.43
N THR A 356 -34.96 14.50 5.51
CA THR A 356 -36.23 14.16 6.16
C THR A 356 -36.91 15.39 6.78
N LEU A 357 -36.18 16.33 7.37
CA LEU A 357 -36.79 17.50 8.00
C LEU A 357 -37.11 18.64 7.03
N ILE A 358 -36.47 18.70 5.86
CA ILE A 358 -36.67 19.79 4.88
C ILE A 358 -37.51 19.33 3.69
N VAL A 359 -37.18 18.16 3.13
CA VAL A 359 -37.77 17.68 1.88
C VAL A 359 -39.12 17.02 2.14
N LEU A 360 -39.24 16.21 3.20
CA LEU A 360 -40.50 15.55 3.55
C LEU A 360 -41.68 16.52 3.76
N PRO A 361 -41.59 17.59 4.59
CA PRO A 361 -42.73 18.49 4.77
C PRO A 361 -43.11 19.21 3.47
N SER A 362 -42.12 19.55 2.64
CA SER A 362 -42.34 20.16 1.33
C SER A 362 -43.08 19.20 0.38
N LEU A 363 -42.68 17.92 0.34
CA LEU A 363 -43.36 16.89 -0.45
C LEU A 363 -44.79 16.65 0.04
N MET A 364 -45.02 16.70 1.35
CA MET A 364 -46.35 16.51 1.93
C MET A 364 -47.31 17.65 1.62
N GLN A 365 -46.80 18.88 1.47
CA GLN A 365 -47.60 20.02 1.02
C GLN A 365 -47.96 19.91 -0.47
N LEU A 366 -47.02 19.48 -1.31
CA LEU A 366 -47.22 19.31 -2.76
C LEU A 366 -48.13 18.12 -3.09
N TRP A 367 -48.12 17.07 -2.26
CA TRP A 367 -48.95 15.89 -2.42
C TRP A 367 -49.83 15.69 -1.18
N PRO A 368 -50.91 16.47 -0.98
CA PRO A 368 -51.78 16.35 0.19
C PRO A 368 -52.54 15.00 0.23
N ALA A 369 -52.98 14.61 1.43
CA ALA A 369 -53.73 13.37 1.60
C ALA A 369 -55.08 13.48 0.91
N ARG A 370 -55.44 12.47 0.10
CA ARG A 370 -56.77 12.41 -0.51
C ARG A 370 -57.77 12.29 0.63
N LYS A 371 -58.64 13.31 0.80
CA LYS A 371 -59.76 13.24 1.76
C LYS A 371 -60.58 12.00 1.39
N SER A 372 -60.55 10.97 2.23
CA SER A 372 -61.54 9.90 2.17
C SER A 372 -62.86 10.52 2.61
N GLY A 373 -63.72 10.81 1.63
CA GLY A 373 -65.12 11.17 1.87
C GLY A 373 -65.92 9.97 2.34
#